data_AF-A0A1D9MH52-F1
#
_entry.id   AF-A0A1D9MH52-F1
#
_cell.length_a   1.000
_cell.length_b   1.000
_cell.length_c   1.000
_cell.angle_alpha   90.00
_cell.angle_beta   90.00
_cell.angle_gamma   90.00
#
_symmetry.space_group_name_H-M   'P 1'
#
loop_
_entity.id
_entity.type
_entity.pdbx_description
1 polymer ?
#
loop_
_entity_poly.entity_id
_entity_poly.type
_entity_poly.pdbx_seq_one_letter_code
_entity_poly.pdbx_strand_id
1 'polypeptide(L)'
;MSEAQLFNLLHELRLAGFRAELEHQLQHPSYADLPFRDRLLQLLQAETTRRYRNKIDRLLKAALFKYQAEPEDIDYQHSRNLDKSEVLGLLSCDWIARQQNLVLTGASGTGKTWLACAFGVAAVRREYSAAYFRAGRLAEVVKFARLDGTIGKFRKRLSHLDVLIVDDFVYRGTVMRQRVALVMPPF
;
A
#
# COMPACT_ATOMS: atom_id res chain seq x y z
N MET A 1 41.33 -8.14 7.54
CA MET A 1 39.93 -8.61 7.63
C MET A 1 39.67 -9.45 6.39
N SER A 2 39.16 -10.67 6.52
CA SER A 2 38.87 -11.49 5.34
C SER A 2 37.57 -11.03 4.68
N GLU A 3 37.51 -11.05 3.36
CA GLU A 3 36.29 -10.77 2.59
C GLU A 3 35.11 -11.65 3.05
N ALA A 4 35.39 -12.90 3.40
CA ALA A 4 34.42 -13.82 4.00
C ALA A 4 33.82 -13.30 5.33
N GLN A 5 34.61 -12.66 6.20
CA GLN A 5 34.10 -12.06 7.43
C GLN A 5 33.11 -10.93 7.13
N LEU A 6 33.41 -10.08 6.13
CA LEU A 6 32.52 -9.00 5.73
C LEU A 6 31.16 -9.53 5.24
N PHE A 7 31.17 -10.51 4.32
CA PHE A 7 29.93 -11.08 3.79
C PHE A 7 29.10 -11.82 4.86
N ASN A 8 29.74 -12.47 5.83
CA ASN A 8 29.04 -13.06 6.97
C ASN A 8 28.36 -12.00 7.84
N LEU A 9 29.05 -10.90 8.16
CA LEU A 9 28.46 -9.79 8.91
C LEU A 9 27.28 -9.15 8.16
N LEU A 10 27.40 -8.97 6.84
CA LEU A 10 26.29 -8.44 6.02
C LEU A 10 25.07 -9.37 6.06
N HIS A 11 25.29 -10.69 6.08
CA HIS A 11 24.21 -11.67 6.24
C HIS A 11 23.56 -11.60 7.64
N GLU A 12 24.35 -11.56 8.70
CA GLU A 12 23.87 -11.45 10.09
C GLU A 12 23.05 -10.17 10.32
N LEU A 13 23.51 -9.04 9.77
CA LEU A 13 22.82 -7.74 9.83
C LEU A 13 21.62 -7.65 8.86
N ARG A 14 21.37 -8.68 8.05
CA ARG A 14 20.31 -8.72 7.02
C ARG A 14 20.42 -7.58 6.02
N LEU A 15 21.63 -7.21 5.63
CA LEU A 15 21.95 -6.15 4.68
C LEU A 15 22.09 -6.69 3.25
N ALA A 16 21.04 -7.37 2.78
CA ALA A 16 21.12 -8.15 1.56
C ALA A 16 21.13 -7.28 0.27
N GLY A 17 20.58 -6.06 0.31
CA GLY A 17 20.71 -5.07 -0.77
C GLY A 17 22.09 -4.44 -0.79
N PHE A 18 22.63 -4.10 0.39
CA PHE A 18 24.02 -3.65 0.53
C PHE A 18 24.99 -4.69 -0.06
N ARG A 19 24.80 -5.96 0.31
CA ARG A 19 25.61 -7.07 -0.18
C ARG A 19 25.61 -7.19 -1.70
N ALA A 20 24.43 -7.15 -2.32
CA ALA A 20 24.31 -7.27 -3.77
C ALA A 20 24.99 -6.10 -4.50
N GLU A 21 24.83 -4.88 -3.98
CA GLU A 21 25.51 -3.70 -4.53
C GLU A 21 27.03 -3.77 -4.29
N LEU A 22 27.49 -4.30 -3.17
CA LEU A 22 28.93 -4.51 -2.92
C LEU A 22 29.54 -5.49 -3.93
N GLU A 23 28.88 -6.63 -4.16
CA GLU A 23 29.29 -7.61 -5.17
C GLU A 23 29.33 -6.96 -6.56
N HIS A 24 28.34 -6.13 -6.89
CA HIS A 24 28.31 -5.37 -8.15
C HIS A 24 29.49 -4.39 -8.28
N GLN A 25 29.76 -3.58 -7.25
CA GLN A 25 30.88 -2.62 -7.27
C GLN A 25 32.24 -3.31 -7.38
N LEU A 26 32.42 -4.47 -6.72
CA LEU A 26 33.67 -5.24 -6.78
C LEU A 26 33.94 -5.81 -8.19
N GLN A 27 32.90 -6.07 -8.98
CA GLN A 27 33.01 -6.60 -10.34
C GLN A 27 33.21 -5.51 -11.41
N HIS A 28 33.03 -4.23 -11.05
CA HIS A 28 33.04 -3.12 -12.01
C HIS A 28 34.17 -2.13 -11.69
N PRO A 29 35.25 -2.10 -12.51
CA PRO A 29 36.41 -1.24 -12.27
C PRO A 29 36.09 0.26 -12.20
N SER A 30 35.01 0.72 -12.83
CA SER A 30 34.57 2.12 -12.83
C SER A 30 34.24 2.67 -11.43
N TYR A 31 33.96 1.81 -10.46
CA TYR A 31 33.73 2.23 -9.08
C TYR A 31 35.02 2.56 -8.33
N ALA A 32 36.19 2.17 -8.84
CA ALA A 32 37.48 2.52 -8.23
C ALA A 32 37.74 4.04 -8.24
N ASP A 33 37.22 4.74 -9.25
CA ASP A 33 37.37 6.19 -9.41
C ASP A 33 36.41 7.00 -8.53
N LEU A 34 35.40 6.34 -7.92
CA LEU A 34 34.44 6.99 -7.04
C LEU A 34 34.99 7.16 -5.62
N PRO A 35 34.82 8.35 -5.01
CA PRO A 35 35.11 8.56 -3.59
C PRO A 35 34.44 7.49 -2.73
N PHE A 36 35.15 7.02 -1.70
CA PHE A 36 34.63 6.00 -0.79
C PHE A 36 33.25 6.35 -0.21
N ARG A 37 33.02 7.63 0.10
CA ARG A 37 31.73 8.11 0.62
C ARG A 37 30.59 7.90 -0.36
N ASP A 38 30.83 8.09 -1.66
CA ASP A 38 29.80 7.95 -2.70
C ASP A 38 29.46 6.48 -2.92
N ARG A 39 30.49 5.61 -2.93
CA ARG A 39 30.28 4.15 -2.95
C ARG A 39 29.49 3.68 -1.74
N LEU A 40 29.86 4.13 -0.53
CA LEU A 40 29.14 3.79 0.70
C LEU A 40 27.69 4.28 0.67
N LEU A 41 27.44 5.47 0.14
CA LEU A 41 26.10 6.01 -0.04
C LEU A 41 25.25 5.13 -0.96
N GLN A 42 25.80 4.70 -2.11
CA GLN A 42 25.11 3.81 -3.04
C GLN A 42 24.76 2.45 -2.41
N LEU A 43 25.68 1.87 -1.63
CA LEU A 43 25.45 0.62 -0.89
C LEU A 43 24.28 0.75 0.10
N LEU A 44 24.24 1.86 0.85
CA LEU A 44 23.15 2.13 1.80
C LEU A 44 21.83 2.43 1.08
N GLN A 45 21.87 3.16 -0.03
CA GLN A 45 20.68 3.44 -0.86
C GLN A 45 20.10 2.16 -1.47
N ALA A 46 20.94 1.23 -1.91
CA ALA A 46 20.50 -0.07 -2.41
C ALA A 46 19.77 -0.87 -1.33
N GLU A 47 20.30 -0.89 -0.10
CA GLU A 47 19.64 -1.53 1.04
C GLU A 47 18.30 -0.88 1.38
N THR A 48 18.26 0.45 1.52
CA THR A 48 17.02 1.18 1.83
C THR A 48 15.97 0.97 0.74
N THR A 49 16.36 1.03 -0.53
CA THR A 49 15.46 0.79 -1.68
C THR A 49 14.88 -0.62 -1.64
N ARG A 50 15.72 -1.63 -1.37
CA ARG A 50 15.28 -3.03 -1.25
C ARG A 50 14.30 -3.20 -0.09
N ARG A 51 14.58 -2.64 1.08
CA ARG A 51 13.69 -2.71 2.26
C ARG A 51 12.35 -2.05 1.98
N TYR A 52 12.38 -0.86 1.37
CA TYR A 52 11.18 -0.15 0.94
C TYR A 52 10.34 -1.01 0.00
N ARG A 53 10.92 -1.51 -1.11
CA ARG A 53 10.21 -2.39 -2.07
C ARG A 53 9.59 -3.62 -1.40
N ASN A 54 10.36 -4.32 -0.56
CA ASN A 54 9.84 -5.47 0.18
C ASN A 54 8.68 -5.12 1.12
N LYS A 55 8.72 -3.94 1.76
CA LYS A 55 7.61 -3.44 2.58
C LYS A 55 6.37 -3.17 1.73
N ILE A 56 6.52 -2.46 0.62
CA ILE A 56 5.43 -2.16 -0.32
C ILE A 56 4.79 -3.46 -0.84
N ASP A 57 5.60 -4.41 -1.32
CA ASP A 57 5.11 -5.69 -1.83
C ASP A 57 4.32 -6.48 -0.78
N ARG A 58 4.81 -6.48 0.47
CA ARG A 58 4.12 -7.13 1.58
C ARG A 58 2.77 -6.46 1.86
N LEU A 59 2.72 -5.13 1.86
CA LEU A 59 1.49 -4.37 2.10
C LEU A 59 0.49 -4.56 0.95
N LEU A 60 0.93 -4.50 -0.31
CA LEU A 60 0.07 -4.74 -1.48
C LEU A 60 -0.54 -6.15 -1.46
N LYS A 61 0.28 -7.17 -1.16
CA LYS A 61 -0.20 -8.56 -1.00
C LYS A 61 -1.20 -8.70 0.15
N ALA A 62 -0.97 -8.02 1.27
CA ALA A 62 -1.88 -8.05 2.42
C ALA A 62 -3.19 -7.30 2.18
N ALA A 63 -3.19 -6.29 1.29
CA ALA A 63 -4.33 -5.44 1.05
C ALA A 63 -5.48 -6.12 0.30
N LEU A 64 -5.17 -7.15 -0.52
CA LEU A 64 -6.15 -7.95 -1.26
C LEU A 64 -7.11 -7.10 -2.12
N PHE A 65 -6.58 -6.07 -2.79
CA PHE A 65 -7.36 -5.23 -3.69
C PHE A 65 -8.03 -6.06 -4.79
N LYS A 66 -9.27 -5.69 -5.13
CA LYS A 66 -10.04 -6.37 -6.19
C LYS A 66 -9.42 -6.15 -7.58
N TYR A 67 -8.81 -4.98 -7.79
CA TYR A 67 -8.14 -4.62 -9.04
C TYR A 67 -6.70 -4.19 -8.75
N GLN A 68 -5.79 -4.52 -9.64
CA GLN A 68 -4.48 -3.88 -9.73
C GLN A 68 -4.69 -2.54 -10.44
N ALA A 69 -5.01 -1.52 -9.66
CA ALA A 69 -5.32 -0.18 -10.15
C ALA A 69 -4.13 0.73 -9.86
N GLU A 70 -3.31 0.98 -10.87
CA GLU A 70 -2.20 1.91 -10.72
C GLU A 70 -2.73 3.35 -10.79
N PRO A 71 -2.32 4.25 -9.88
CA PRO A 71 -2.71 5.66 -9.91
C PRO A 71 -2.43 6.35 -11.25
N GLU A 72 -1.40 5.91 -11.96
CA GLU A 72 -1.01 6.42 -13.27
C GLU A 72 -2.05 6.10 -14.37
N ASP A 73 -2.84 5.04 -14.19
CA ASP A 73 -3.83 4.57 -15.16
C ASP A 73 -5.21 5.23 -15.00
N ILE A 74 -5.33 6.25 -14.14
CA ILE A 74 -6.60 6.94 -13.94
C ILE A 74 -7.00 7.67 -15.23
N ASP A 75 -8.15 7.28 -15.76
CA ASP A 75 -8.77 7.93 -16.92
C ASP A 75 -9.56 9.18 -16.50
N TYR A 76 -9.06 10.35 -16.91
CA TYR A 76 -9.63 11.68 -16.68
C TYR A 76 -10.49 12.19 -17.85
N GLN A 77 -10.95 11.32 -18.76
CA GLN A 77 -11.86 11.72 -19.83
C GLN A 77 -13.11 12.45 -19.29
N HIS A 78 -13.54 13.49 -20.01
CA HIS A 78 -14.65 14.38 -19.62
C HIS A 78 -15.96 13.64 -19.28
N SER A 79 -16.21 12.46 -19.88
CA SER A 79 -17.39 11.62 -19.63
C SER A 79 -17.46 11.08 -18.19
N ARG A 80 -16.35 11.03 -17.46
CA ARG A 80 -16.27 10.56 -16.08
C ARG A 80 -16.62 11.63 -15.05
N ASN A 81 -16.63 12.90 -15.47
CA ASN A 81 -16.84 14.06 -14.60
C ASN A 81 -15.95 14.05 -13.33
N LEU A 82 -14.68 13.65 -13.50
CA LEU A 82 -13.67 13.63 -12.44
C LEU A 82 -12.84 14.92 -12.50
N ASP A 83 -12.80 15.65 -11.40
CA ASP A 83 -11.87 16.76 -11.26
C ASP A 83 -10.46 16.20 -11.03
N LYS A 84 -9.57 16.42 -12.01
CA LYS A 84 -8.18 15.95 -11.94
C LYS A 84 -7.43 16.53 -10.73
N SER A 85 -7.67 17.79 -10.37
CA SER A 85 -7.04 18.43 -9.22
C SER A 85 -7.47 17.76 -7.92
N GLU A 86 -8.76 17.47 -7.78
CA GLU A 86 -9.29 16.77 -6.61
C GLU A 86 -8.69 15.36 -6.48
N VAL A 87 -8.69 14.59 -7.57
CA VAL A 87 -8.13 13.22 -7.57
C VAL A 87 -6.64 13.21 -7.23
N LEU A 88 -5.85 14.12 -7.80
CA LEU A 88 -4.43 14.24 -7.46
C LEU A 88 -4.22 14.63 -5.99
N GLY A 89 -5.08 15.49 -5.44
CA GLY A 89 -5.10 15.80 -4.01
C GLY A 89 -5.43 14.58 -3.15
N LEU A 90 -6.35 13.72 -3.57
CA LEU A 90 -6.65 12.47 -2.85
C LEU A 90 -5.52 11.44 -2.97
N LEU A 91 -4.83 11.40 -4.10
CA LEU A 91 -3.65 10.56 -4.32
C LEU A 91 -2.44 10.99 -3.51
N SER A 92 -2.39 12.22 -2.96
CA SER A 92 -1.35 12.62 -2.00
C SER A 92 -1.45 11.88 -0.67
N CYS A 93 -2.63 11.33 -0.38
CA CYS A 93 -2.98 10.66 0.87
C CYS A 93 -2.96 11.56 2.12
N ASP A 94 -2.96 12.88 1.95
CA ASP A 94 -3.03 13.82 3.09
C ASP A 94 -4.28 13.64 3.93
N TRP A 95 -5.38 13.15 3.33
CA TRP A 95 -6.61 12.81 4.03
C TRP A 95 -6.42 11.69 5.07
N ILE A 96 -5.47 10.77 4.87
CA ILE A 96 -5.12 9.73 5.86
C ILE A 96 -4.46 10.39 7.07
N ALA A 97 -3.45 11.24 6.83
CA ALA A 97 -2.75 11.96 7.90
C ALA A 97 -3.70 12.89 8.69
N ARG A 98 -4.68 13.48 8.01
CA ARG A 98 -5.73 14.34 8.60
C ARG A 98 -6.87 13.57 9.24
N GLN A 99 -6.80 12.25 9.26
CA GLN A 99 -7.82 11.42 9.87
C GLN A 99 -9.22 11.56 9.25
N GLN A 100 -9.29 11.72 7.92
CA GLN A 100 -10.54 11.91 7.18
C GLN A 100 -10.96 10.64 6.45
N ASN A 101 -12.27 10.41 6.35
CA ASN A 101 -12.81 9.29 5.57
C ASN A 101 -13.15 9.76 4.15
N LEU A 102 -12.89 8.91 3.15
CA LEU A 102 -13.36 9.17 1.78
C LEU A 102 -14.59 8.34 1.47
N VAL A 103 -15.57 8.97 0.84
CA VAL A 103 -16.78 8.28 0.36
C VAL A 103 -16.94 8.55 -1.12
N LEU A 104 -16.67 7.54 -1.95
CA LEU A 104 -16.88 7.62 -3.38
C LEU A 104 -18.34 7.33 -3.69
N THR A 105 -19.01 8.25 -4.38
CA THR A 105 -20.43 8.12 -4.75
C THR A 105 -20.61 8.26 -6.26
N GLY A 106 -21.60 7.58 -6.82
CA GLY A 106 -21.90 7.63 -8.24
C GLY A 106 -22.72 6.43 -8.71
N ALA A 107 -23.21 6.49 -9.95
CA ALA A 107 -23.97 5.41 -10.57
C ALA A 107 -23.18 4.09 -10.62
N SER A 108 -23.87 2.96 -10.74
CA SER A 108 -23.21 1.66 -10.96
C SER A 108 -22.34 1.71 -12.22
N GLY A 109 -21.22 0.99 -12.22
CA GLY A 109 -20.34 0.88 -13.40
C GLY A 109 -19.41 2.07 -13.67
N THR A 110 -19.46 3.16 -12.90
CA THR A 110 -18.60 4.34 -13.13
C THR A 110 -17.14 4.19 -12.65
N GLY A 111 -16.71 2.98 -12.25
CA GLY A 111 -15.33 2.70 -11.84
C GLY A 111 -14.96 3.06 -10.40
N LYS A 112 -15.93 3.33 -9.52
CA LYS A 112 -15.70 3.66 -8.09
C LYS A 112 -14.82 2.65 -7.36
N THR A 113 -15.08 1.36 -7.56
CA THR A 113 -14.26 0.28 -6.97
C THR A 113 -12.83 0.33 -7.46
N TRP A 114 -12.63 0.62 -8.75
CA TRP A 114 -11.30 0.72 -9.34
C TRP A 114 -10.55 1.94 -8.79
N LEU A 115 -11.21 3.11 -8.71
CA LEU A 115 -10.65 4.32 -8.09
C LEU A 115 -10.31 4.11 -6.61
N ALA A 116 -11.16 3.41 -5.85
CA ALA A 116 -10.86 3.06 -4.47
C ALA A 116 -9.61 2.18 -4.36
N CYS A 117 -9.43 1.21 -5.29
CA CYS A 117 -8.21 0.42 -5.35
C CYS A 117 -7.00 1.31 -5.69
N ALA A 118 -7.13 2.26 -6.63
CA ALA A 118 -6.05 3.19 -6.97
C ALA A 118 -5.64 4.07 -5.76
N PHE A 119 -6.59 4.58 -5.00
CA PHE A 119 -6.30 5.29 -3.75
C PHE A 119 -5.65 4.36 -2.71
N GLY A 120 -6.07 3.10 -2.63
CA GLY A 120 -5.44 2.09 -1.80
C GLY A 120 -3.99 1.80 -2.18
N VAL A 121 -3.70 1.69 -3.48
CA VAL A 121 -2.33 1.52 -4.00
C VAL A 121 -1.48 2.75 -3.70
N ALA A 122 -2.02 3.96 -3.89
CA ALA A 122 -1.34 5.21 -3.55
C ALA A 122 -1.01 5.32 -2.05
N ALA A 123 -1.92 4.85 -1.19
CA ALA A 123 -1.70 4.78 0.26
C ALA A 123 -0.59 3.77 0.59
N VAL A 124 -0.63 2.57 0.01
CA VAL A 124 0.39 1.55 0.22
C VAL A 124 1.76 2.04 -0.24
N ARG A 125 1.86 2.69 -1.40
CA ARG A 125 3.10 3.32 -1.91
C ARG A 125 3.63 4.42 -0.98
N ARG A 126 2.82 4.98 -0.09
CA ARG A 126 3.24 5.89 0.99
C ARG A 126 3.44 5.18 2.33
N GLU A 127 3.61 3.87 2.27
CA GLU A 127 3.84 2.98 3.41
C GLU A 127 2.67 2.85 4.39
N TYR A 128 1.48 3.33 4.04
CA TYR A 128 0.26 3.10 4.80
C TYR A 128 -0.25 1.68 4.58
N SER A 129 -0.63 1.03 5.67
CA SER A 129 -1.27 -0.27 5.64
C SER A 129 -2.74 -0.13 5.20
N ALA A 130 -3.12 -0.90 4.18
CA ALA A 130 -4.47 -0.89 3.64
C ALA A 130 -5.06 -2.30 3.59
N ALA A 131 -6.38 -2.42 3.66
CA ALA A 131 -7.09 -3.64 3.33
C ALA A 131 -8.38 -3.36 2.57
N TYR A 132 -8.74 -4.25 1.66
CA TYR A 132 -9.98 -4.19 0.90
C TYR A 132 -10.96 -5.29 1.31
N PHE A 133 -12.21 -4.90 1.51
CA PHE A 133 -13.31 -5.83 1.70
C PHE A 133 -14.54 -5.40 0.89
N ARG A 134 -15.23 -6.39 0.33
CA ARG A 134 -16.64 -6.22 -0.02
C ARG A 134 -17.47 -6.24 1.27
N ALA A 135 -18.43 -5.34 1.41
CA ALA A 135 -19.25 -5.20 2.62
C ALA A 135 -19.91 -6.52 3.05
N GLY A 136 -20.49 -7.28 2.12
CA GLY A 136 -21.08 -8.59 2.40
C GLY A 136 -20.07 -9.60 2.95
N ARG A 137 -18.88 -9.67 2.35
CA ARG A 137 -17.80 -10.57 2.81
C ARG A 137 -17.26 -10.16 4.17
N LEU A 138 -17.15 -8.85 4.43
CA LEU A 138 -16.75 -8.35 5.75
C LEU A 138 -17.76 -8.77 6.82
N ALA A 139 -19.07 -8.65 6.53
CA ALA A 139 -20.12 -9.07 7.45
C ALA A 139 -20.08 -10.58 7.75
N GLU A 140 -19.84 -11.41 6.74
CA GLU A 140 -19.66 -12.86 6.91
C GLU A 140 -18.45 -13.17 7.80
N VAL A 141 -17.29 -12.57 7.51
CA VAL A 141 -16.07 -12.76 8.31
C VAL A 141 -16.30 -12.36 9.77
N VAL A 142 -16.99 -11.25 10.01
CA VAL A 142 -17.36 -10.81 11.37
C VAL A 142 -18.31 -11.80 12.04
N LYS A 143 -19.29 -12.35 11.30
CA LYS A 143 -20.22 -13.35 11.82
C LYS A 143 -19.49 -14.63 12.24
N PHE A 144 -18.64 -15.18 11.38
CA PHE A 144 -17.87 -16.39 11.70
C PHE A 144 -16.91 -16.15 12.86
N ALA A 145 -16.20 -15.02 12.87
CA ALA A 145 -15.28 -14.67 13.95
C ALA A 145 -15.96 -14.55 15.33
N ARG A 146 -17.28 -14.25 15.35
CA ARG A 146 -18.06 -14.28 16.60
C ARG A 146 -18.42 -15.70 17.03
N LEU A 147 -18.78 -16.55 16.09
CA LEU A 147 -19.17 -17.95 16.36
C LEU A 147 -17.98 -18.79 16.86
N ASP A 148 -16.78 -18.54 16.34
CA ASP A 148 -15.56 -19.28 16.70
C ASP A 148 -14.73 -18.60 17.80
N GLY A 149 -15.18 -17.46 18.34
CA GLY A 149 -14.49 -16.72 19.39
C GLY A 149 -13.26 -15.92 18.93
N THR A 150 -12.98 -15.81 17.63
CA THR A 150 -11.80 -15.11 17.10
C THR A 150 -11.98 -13.62 16.82
N ILE A 151 -13.16 -13.05 17.09
CA ILE A 151 -13.50 -11.64 16.82
C ILE A 151 -12.52 -10.63 17.41
N GLY A 152 -11.96 -10.92 18.59
CA GLY A 152 -10.93 -10.07 19.22
C GLY A 152 -9.66 -9.97 18.38
N LYS A 153 -9.20 -11.09 17.81
CA LYS A 153 -8.04 -11.12 16.91
C LYS A 153 -8.33 -10.37 15.61
N PHE A 154 -9.53 -10.54 15.05
CA PHE A 154 -9.94 -9.84 13.83
C PHE A 154 -10.01 -8.32 14.04
N ARG A 155 -10.60 -7.86 15.15
CA ARG A 155 -10.63 -6.43 15.52
C ARG A 155 -9.24 -5.85 15.68
N LYS A 156 -8.35 -6.53 16.42
CA LYS A 156 -6.95 -6.10 16.59
C LYS A 156 -6.21 -6.03 15.24
N ARG A 157 -6.51 -6.94 14.31
CA ARG A 157 -5.93 -6.88 12.97
C ARG A 157 -6.41 -5.64 12.22
N LEU A 158 -7.68 -5.30 12.31
CA LEU A 158 -8.22 -4.11 11.66
C LEU A 158 -7.69 -2.82 12.29
N SER A 159 -7.51 -2.74 13.61
CA SER A 159 -6.97 -1.53 14.28
C SER A 159 -5.51 -1.23 13.92
N HIS A 160 -4.78 -2.18 13.35
CA HIS A 160 -3.43 -1.96 12.83
C HIS A 160 -3.40 -1.48 11.37
N LEU A 161 -4.56 -1.29 10.73
CA LEU A 161 -4.65 -0.73 9.39
C LEU A 161 -4.74 0.79 9.45
N ASP A 162 -4.10 1.46 8.51
CA ASP A 162 -4.28 2.91 8.30
C ASP A 162 -5.53 3.17 7.46
N VAL A 163 -5.83 2.28 6.51
CA VAL A 163 -6.99 2.41 5.60
C VAL A 163 -7.74 1.09 5.46
N LEU A 164 -9.06 1.13 5.66
CA LEU A 164 -9.97 0.05 5.31
C LEU A 164 -10.89 0.48 4.17
N ILE A 165 -10.72 -0.12 3.00
CA ILE A 165 -11.64 0.05 1.87
C ILE A 165 -12.81 -0.93 2.05
N VAL A 166 -14.01 -0.40 2.14
CA VAL A 166 -15.26 -1.18 2.15
C VAL A 166 -16.07 -0.85 0.90
N ASP A 167 -16.15 -1.82 -0.02
CA ASP A 167 -16.88 -1.71 -1.28
C ASP A 167 -18.28 -2.33 -1.20
N ASP A 168 -19.18 -1.89 -2.08
CA ASP A 168 -20.58 -2.33 -2.20
C ASP A 168 -21.40 -2.12 -0.91
N PHE A 169 -21.27 -0.96 -0.26
CA PHE A 169 -22.23 -0.56 0.77
C PHE A 169 -23.54 -0.09 0.13
N VAL A 170 -24.62 -0.84 0.35
CA VAL A 170 -25.99 -0.41 0.04
C VAL A 170 -26.64 0.07 1.34
N TYR A 171 -26.84 1.39 1.47
CA TYR A 171 -27.61 1.96 2.57
C TYR A 171 -29.10 1.80 2.29
N ARG A 172 -29.88 1.26 3.24
CA ARG A 172 -31.34 1.22 3.12
C ARG A 172 -31.88 2.65 3.10
N GLY A 173 -32.63 3.02 2.05
CA GLY A 173 -33.34 4.30 1.97
C GLY A 173 -32.90 5.25 0.86
N THR A 174 -31.99 4.86 -0.04
CA THR A 174 -31.65 5.69 -1.22
C THR A 174 -31.59 4.84 -2.47
N VAL A 175 -32.35 5.23 -3.49
CA VAL A 175 -32.41 4.56 -4.80
C VAL A 175 -31.00 4.50 -5.42
N MET A 176 -30.55 3.29 -5.79
CA MET A 176 -29.39 2.96 -6.63
C MET A 176 -28.17 3.93 -6.60
N ARG A 177 -27.50 4.07 -5.45
CA ARG A 177 -26.14 4.64 -5.40
C ARG A 177 -25.20 3.72 -4.64
N GLN A 178 -24.25 3.11 -5.36
CA GLN A 178 -23.14 2.39 -4.74
C GLN A 178 -22.19 3.39 -4.08
N ARG A 179 -21.70 3.04 -2.89
CA ARG A 179 -20.67 3.80 -2.18
C ARG A 179 -19.47 2.92 -1.89
N VAL A 180 -18.28 3.50 -2.04
CA VAL A 180 -17.05 2.92 -1.50
C VAL A 180 -16.58 3.83 -0.38
N ALA A 181 -16.40 3.27 0.80
CA ALA A 181 -15.88 4.02 1.94
C ALA A 181 -14.44 3.61 2.18
N LEU A 182 -13.52 4.58 2.18
CA LEU A 182 -12.20 4.44 2.76
C LEU A 182 -12.33 4.98 4.17
N VAL A 183 -12.43 4.05 5.10
CA VAL A 183 -12.65 4.34 6.51
C VAL A 183 -11.37 4.02 7.24
N MET A 184 -10.91 4.92 8.08
CA MET A 184 -9.90 4.53 9.06
C MET A 184 -10.56 3.69 10.16
N PRO A 185 -9.93 2.61 10.62
CA PRO A 185 -10.50 1.81 11.69
C PRO A 185 -10.71 2.69 12.94
N PRO A 186 -11.91 2.71 13.54
CA PRO A 186 -12.24 3.62 14.64
C PRO A 186 -11.77 3.11 16.02
N PHE A 187 -10.74 2.25 16.09
CA PHE A 187 -10.33 1.57 17.31
C PHE A 187 -8.86 1.81 17.64
#